data_AF-A0A5P9XR21-F1
#
_entry.id   AF-A0A5P9XR21-F1
#
_cell.length_a   1.000
_cell.length_b   1.000
_cell.length_c   1.000
_cell.angle_alpha   90.00
_cell.angle_beta   90.00
_cell.angle_gamma   90.00
#
_symmetry.space_group_name_H-M   'P 1'
#
loop_
_entity.id
_entity.type
_entity.pdbx_description
1 polymer ?
#
loop_
_entity_poly.entity_id
_entity_poly.type
_entity_poly.pdbx_seq_one_letter_code
_entity_poly.pdbx_strand_id
1 'polypeptide(L)'
;MAKAVAVTDGVAYCATCYAREFKKVPCAKCGKTMRSLGGKTPATCRSCKAQDRHCVRCGKPVPRAGLTVEEGVVCPSCVRYYKEPQPCAVCGQKSLRLSRDFQEGFTEPVCNHCRCKSYITCPSCGKHRRPVGPDGQGRIVCKQCLERAGPFICPQCGHEGRAHSKTRCEACYWKDAVDKRMHSIVALLSRPWAKEAFSGFTLELRERVGAQPAAIRLEKYFLYFAKLDTLFTAPGDITAEKLIMALGREGLRRYAVPQSYLIRHGIVPAFSDETLQAASAEAAQIALLTASEGQWYSGLLRRFHAHLAEINARYRTRGWQGKQQRFVPRTVTTALRAAKIFLDFLEVGPAAGVQQIQQMQLDRFLVEHPGYRDNIRAFVRFLNRKEKLFRKLKIESVQRNLPKGLILDRDRYASLLRTWFNPADDVLKASLISTLMLLYAQPAKRLVRLRLTDLAQGATDGMYRVIFGHTEITLDPRVGHLLARYLERRRALATMEETDATDWLFPGRRHGGHLHEAIVSYYLKKQGVTADSLFTTAIYYAYLGGLRHPKVLVKAFGITDYTAVKYLEMIDPRLTAEVEARVASR
;
A
#
# COMPACT_ATOMS: atom_id res chain seq x y z
N MET A 1 14.94 5.12 62.38
CA MET A 1 16.35 5.30 61.98
C MET A 1 16.58 6.75 61.56
N ALA A 2 17.53 7.45 62.19
CA ALA A 2 17.83 8.84 61.84
C ALA A 2 18.36 8.93 60.40
N LYS A 3 17.82 9.86 59.62
CA LYS A 3 18.16 10.04 58.20
C LYS A 3 19.59 10.57 58.09
N ALA A 4 20.44 9.94 57.27
CA ALA A 4 21.80 10.40 57.04
C ALA A 4 21.80 11.80 56.40
N VAL A 5 22.67 12.69 56.90
CA VAL A 5 22.80 14.07 56.42
C VAL A 5 23.84 14.18 55.30
N ALA A 6 24.82 13.28 55.27
CA ALA A 6 25.79 13.14 54.17
C ALA A 6 26.19 11.68 53.96
N VAL A 7 26.61 11.36 52.74
CA VAL A 7 27.23 10.08 52.37
C VAL A 7 28.52 10.38 51.62
N THR A 8 29.63 9.78 52.02
CA THR A 8 30.96 9.93 51.38
C THR A 8 31.67 8.59 51.46
N ASP A 9 32.26 8.15 50.34
CA ASP A 9 32.96 6.86 50.21
C ASP A 9 32.15 5.65 50.70
N GLY A 10 30.83 5.66 50.43
CA GLY A 10 29.90 4.60 50.85
C GLY A 10 29.47 4.65 52.32
N VAL A 11 30.03 5.56 53.13
CA VAL A 11 29.71 5.70 54.56
C VAL A 11 28.67 6.81 54.78
N ALA A 12 27.63 6.50 55.54
CA ALA A 12 26.54 7.43 55.87
C ALA A 12 26.80 8.10 57.24
N TYR A 13 26.70 9.43 57.28
CA TYR A 13 26.95 10.24 58.48
C TYR A 13 25.65 10.83 59.03
N CYS A 14 25.40 10.64 60.32
CA CYS A 14 24.31 11.34 61.03
C CYS A 14 24.64 12.84 61.18
N ALA A 15 23.67 13.64 61.64
CA ALA A 15 23.86 15.09 61.81
C ALA A 15 25.05 15.42 62.72
N THR A 16 25.21 14.69 63.82
CA THR A 16 26.30 14.88 64.80
C THR A 16 27.65 14.55 64.21
N CYS A 17 27.79 13.39 63.55
CA CYS A 17 29.04 13.00 62.89
C CYS A 17 29.36 13.94 61.71
N TYR A 18 28.35 14.40 60.96
CA TYR A 18 28.56 15.39 59.90
C TYR A 18 29.09 16.71 60.45
N ALA A 19 28.55 17.18 61.57
CA ALA A 19 29.02 18.41 62.21
C ALA A 19 30.46 18.30 62.74
N ARG A 20 30.84 17.12 63.26
CA ARG A 20 32.14 16.84 63.86
C ARG A 20 33.25 16.55 62.83
N GLU A 21 32.98 15.65 61.90
CA GLU A 21 33.95 15.12 60.94
C GLU A 21 34.11 15.99 59.68
N PHE A 22 33.07 16.75 59.30
CA PHE A 22 33.15 17.61 58.12
C PHE A 22 33.49 19.05 58.51
N LYS A 23 34.75 19.45 58.26
CA LYS A 23 35.28 20.78 58.58
C LYS A 23 34.94 21.79 57.49
N LYS A 24 34.78 23.07 57.88
CA LYS A 24 34.47 24.16 56.95
C LYS A 24 35.70 24.49 56.10
N VAL A 25 35.55 24.49 54.78
CA VAL A 25 36.58 24.82 53.78
C VAL A 25 35.97 25.65 52.64
N PRO A 26 36.75 26.51 51.96
CA PRO A 26 36.27 27.22 50.77
C PRO A 26 36.13 26.27 49.58
N CYS A 27 35.09 26.49 48.76
CA CYS A 27 34.92 25.77 47.50
C CYS A 27 35.95 26.24 46.46
N ALA A 28 36.70 25.29 45.89
CA ALA A 28 37.72 25.55 44.87
C ALA A 28 37.19 26.22 43.58
N LYS A 29 35.89 26.14 43.29
CA LYS A 29 35.27 26.76 42.09
C LYS A 29 34.60 28.11 42.34
N CYS A 30 33.98 28.33 43.51
CA CYS A 30 33.13 29.51 43.74
C CYS A 30 33.42 30.25 45.05
N GLY A 31 34.45 29.84 45.80
CA GLY A 31 34.87 30.48 47.06
C GLY A 31 33.92 30.30 48.25
N LYS A 32 32.65 29.93 48.03
CA LYS A 32 31.66 29.75 49.09
C LYS A 32 32.09 28.70 50.12
N THR A 33 31.86 28.99 51.40
CA THR A 33 32.14 28.06 52.50
C THR A 33 31.27 26.81 52.39
N MET A 34 31.90 25.65 52.36
CA MET A 34 31.25 24.34 52.42
C MET A 34 31.91 23.47 53.50
N ARG A 35 31.39 22.27 53.77
CA ARG A 35 32.04 21.32 54.67
C ARG A 35 32.60 20.12 53.89
N SER A 36 33.85 19.74 54.11
CA SER A 36 34.48 18.55 53.53
C SER A 36 34.94 17.59 54.63
N LEU A 37 34.90 16.28 54.36
CA LEU A 37 35.32 15.26 55.32
C LEU A 37 36.81 15.47 55.68
N GLY A 38 37.10 15.64 56.98
CA GLY A 38 38.44 15.93 57.49
C GLY A 38 39.02 17.28 57.06
N GLY A 39 38.25 18.16 56.41
CA GLY A 39 38.76 19.45 55.91
C GLY A 39 39.66 19.34 54.67
N LYS A 40 39.63 18.21 53.95
CA LYS A 40 40.42 18.01 52.72
C LYS A 40 40.13 19.10 51.68
N THR A 41 41.19 19.66 51.10
CA THR A 41 41.18 20.58 49.95
C THR A 41 42.09 20.02 48.84
N PRO A 42 41.83 20.31 47.55
CA PRO A 42 40.72 21.11 47.02
C PRO A 42 39.36 20.40 47.11
N ALA A 43 38.31 21.14 47.50
CA ALA A 43 36.95 20.62 47.58
C ALA A 43 35.98 21.46 46.73
N THR A 44 35.01 20.80 46.08
CA THR A 44 34.01 21.49 45.25
C THR A 44 32.61 21.30 45.84
N CYS A 45 31.87 22.41 45.99
CA CYS A 45 30.53 22.38 46.57
C CYS A 45 29.52 21.66 45.66
N ARG A 46 28.40 21.22 46.24
CA ARG A 46 27.37 20.45 45.52
C ARG A 46 26.82 21.18 44.28
N SER A 47 26.62 22.49 44.38
CA SER A 47 26.11 23.32 43.28
C SER A 47 27.11 23.42 42.13
N CYS A 48 28.39 23.68 42.42
CA CYS A 48 29.44 23.74 41.40
C CYS A 48 29.77 22.37 40.81
N LYS A 49 29.62 21.29 41.59
CA LYS A 49 29.71 19.93 41.06
C LYS A 49 28.55 19.62 40.11
N ALA A 50 27.36 20.19 40.33
CA ALA A 50 26.16 19.98 39.52
C ALA A 50 26.04 20.88 38.28
N GLN A 51 26.89 21.90 38.18
CA GLN A 51 26.99 22.82 37.05
C GLN A 51 27.42 22.05 35.79
N ASP A 52 26.75 22.32 34.66
CA ASP A 52 27.01 21.74 33.32
C ASP A 52 26.94 20.19 33.23
N ARG A 53 26.30 19.54 34.21
CA ARG A 53 26.05 18.09 34.14
C ARG A 53 25.02 17.76 33.10
N HIS A 54 25.36 16.85 32.21
CA HIS A 54 24.44 16.29 31.22
C HIS A 54 24.27 14.79 31.43
N CYS A 55 23.08 14.28 31.09
CA CYS A 55 22.80 12.87 31.22
C CYS A 55 23.60 12.10 30.16
N VAL A 56 24.42 11.14 30.57
CA VAL A 56 25.23 10.31 29.66
C VAL A 56 24.39 9.62 28.57
N ARG A 57 23.11 9.31 28.84
CA ARG A 57 22.21 8.66 27.87
C ARG A 57 21.45 9.62 26.96
N CYS A 58 20.88 10.69 27.51
CA CYS A 58 19.93 11.53 26.77
C CYS A 58 20.39 12.97 26.54
N GLY A 59 21.59 13.32 27.00
CA GLY A 59 22.19 14.65 26.81
C GLY A 59 21.47 15.79 27.53
N LYS A 60 20.39 15.54 28.29
CA LYS A 60 19.67 16.61 29.00
C LYS A 60 20.44 17.10 30.22
N PRO A 61 20.36 18.39 30.58
CA PRO A 61 20.91 18.91 31.84
C PRO A 61 20.36 18.15 33.06
N VAL A 62 21.24 17.81 34.01
CA VAL A 62 20.92 16.99 35.19
C VAL A 62 21.27 17.73 36.49
N PRO A 63 20.39 18.63 36.96
CA PRO A 63 20.60 19.32 38.24
C PRO A 63 20.56 18.33 39.43
N ARG A 64 19.83 17.22 39.28
CA ARG A 64 19.76 16.13 40.27
C ARG A 64 19.94 14.78 39.58
N ALA A 65 21.07 14.13 39.83
CA ALA A 65 21.36 12.79 39.32
C ALA A 65 20.37 11.77 39.91
N GLY A 66 19.85 10.89 39.05
CA GLY A 66 19.05 9.73 39.47
C GLY A 66 19.91 8.49 39.72
N LEU A 67 21.05 8.39 39.03
CA LEU A 67 22.09 7.37 39.20
C LEU A 67 23.44 7.99 38.78
N THR A 68 24.52 7.60 39.44
CA THR A 68 25.89 7.91 39.03
C THR A 68 26.53 6.61 38.55
N VAL A 69 27.08 6.62 37.35
CA VAL A 69 27.83 5.53 36.73
C VAL A 69 29.26 5.99 36.46
N GLU A 70 30.17 5.09 36.09
CA GLU A 70 31.57 5.44 35.84
C GLU A 70 31.72 6.52 34.76
N GLU A 71 30.91 6.46 33.68
CA GLU A 71 30.99 7.43 32.58
C GLU A 71 30.29 8.78 32.89
N GLY A 72 29.63 8.91 34.06
CA GLY A 72 29.01 10.16 34.49
C GLY A 72 27.65 10.00 35.17
N VAL A 73 26.77 10.99 35.02
CA VAL A 73 25.46 11.00 35.69
C VAL A 73 24.31 10.64 34.75
N VAL A 74 23.33 9.92 35.28
CA VAL A 74 22.10 9.55 34.58
C VAL A 74 20.93 10.33 35.18
N CYS A 75 20.11 10.95 34.34
CA CYS A 75 18.91 11.65 34.82
C CYS A 75 17.85 10.65 35.32
N PRO A 76 16.95 11.06 36.24
CA PRO A 76 15.93 10.16 36.82
C PRO A 76 15.09 9.38 35.79
N SER A 77 14.80 10.00 34.64
CA SER A 77 14.04 9.34 33.55
C SER A 77 14.84 8.25 32.83
N CYS A 78 16.17 8.33 32.84
CA CYS A 78 17.07 7.41 32.15
C CYS A 78 17.59 6.28 33.04
N VAL A 79 17.51 6.41 34.37
CA VAL A 79 17.98 5.39 35.33
C VAL A 79 17.48 3.99 35.01
N ARG A 80 16.22 3.86 34.56
CA ARG A 80 15.61 2.56 34.22
C ARG A 80 16.33 1.78 33.12
N TYR A 81 17.12 2.44 32.27
CA TYR A 81 17.88 1.78 31.20
C TYR A 81 19.22 1.23 31.66
N TYR A 82 19.60 1.52 32.91
CA TYR A 82 20.80 1.02 33.59
C TYR A 82 20.46 -0.02 34.66
N LYS A 83 19.24 -0.58 34.60
CA LYS A 83 18.77 -1.61 35.52
C LYS A 83 18.43 -2.87 34.73
N GLU A 84 18.58 -4.02 35.37
CA GLU A 84 18.12 -5.27 34.79
C GLU A 84 16.58 -5.41 34.88
N PRO A 85 15.92 -5.92 33.84
CA PRO A 85 14.48 -6.22 33.86
C PRO A 85 14.13 -7.24 34.94
N GLN A 86 13.15 -6.91 35.78
CA GLN A 86 12.66 -7.77 36.86
C GLN A 86 11.32 -8.42 36.48
N PRO A 87 11.00 -9.62 36.98
CA PRO A 87 9.72 -10.29 36.67
C PRO A 87 8.54 -9.55 37.32
N CYS A 88 7.42 -9.49 36.60
CA CYS A 88 6.15 -9.00 37.13
C CYS A 88 5.59 -9.99 38.15
N ALA A 89 5.18 -9.51 39.33
CA ALA A 89 4.57 -10.35 40.38
C ALA A 89 3.28 -11.07 39.94
N VAL A 90 2.58 -10.57 38.90
CA VAL A 90 1.31 -11.14 38.41
C VAL A 90 1.49 -12.03 37.19
N CYS A 91 2.23 -11.59 36.17
CA CYS A 91 2.33 -12.31 34.89
C CYS A 91 3.71 -12.94 34.64
N GLY A 92 4.68 -12.78 35.54
CA GLY A 92 6.05 -13.28 35.39
C GLY A 92 6.89 -12.57 34.31
N GLN A 93 6.28 -11.81 33.40
CA GLN A 93 6.99 -11.17 32.30
C GLN A 93 8.00 -10.13 32.81
N LYS A 94 9.26 -10.26 32.38
CA LYS A 94 10.33 -9.32 32.72
C LYS A 94 10.03 -7.91 32.21
N SER A 95 10.18 -6.90 33.06
CA SER A 95 9.91 -5.50 32.72
C SER A 95 10.85 -4.53 33.42
N LEU A 96 11.19 -3.44 32.72
CA LEU A 96 11.85 -2.26 33.30
C LEU A 96 10.85 -1.25 33.89
N ARG A 97 9.54 -1.54 33.82
CA ARG A 97 8.45 -0.64 34.23
C ARG A 97 7.52 -1.33 35.23
N LEU A 98 8.11 -1.78 36.35
CA LEU A 98 7.36 -2.30 37.48
C LEU A 98 7.02 -1.18 38.47
N SER A 99 5.84 -1.25 39.04
CA SER A 99 5.36 -0.28 40.04
C SER A 99 4.34 -0.92 40.95
N ARG A 100 4.37 -0.57 42.24
CA ARG A 100 3.30 -0.88 43.19
C ARG A 100 2.10 0.02 42.94
N ASP A 101 0.90 -0.50 43.17
CA ASP A 101 -0.35 0.22 43.03
C ASP A 101 -1.35 -0.29 44.06
N PHE A 102 -1.26 0.27 45.26
CA PHE A 102 -2.08 -0.13 46.39
C PHE A 102 -3.57 0.08 46.16
N GLN A 103 -3.94 1.02 45.28
CA GLN A 103 -5.35 1.29 44.97
C GLN A 103 -6.00 0.18 44.13
N GLU A 104 -5.21 -0.61 43.40
CA GLU A 104 -5.67 -1.81 42.67
C GLU A 104 -5.30 -3.11 43.42
N GLY A 105 -4.84 -3.00 44.67
CA GLY A 105 -4.42 -4.15 45.48
C GLY A 105 -3.03 -4.70 45.15
N PHE A 106 -2.24 -4.03 44.30
CA PHE A 106 -0.88 -4.47 43.97
C PHE A 106 0.13 -3.96 45.00
N THR A 107 0.37 -4.76 46.05
CA THR A 107 1.40 -4.52 47.07
C THR A 107 2.82 -4.80 46.57
N GLU A 108 2.95 -5.68 45.57
CA GLU A 108 4.20 -5.95 44.87
C GLU A 108 4.33 -5.19 43.54
N PRO A 109 5.55 -4.91 43.05
CA PRO A 109 5.74 -4.24 41.77
C PRO A 109 5.21 -5.07 40.59
N VAL A 110 4.19 -4.54 39.90
CA VAL A 110 3.59 -5.17 38.73
C VAL A 110 3.88 -4.38 37.46
N CYS A 111 3.84 -5.07 36.31
CA CYS A 111 4.04 -4.42 35.02
C CYS A 111 2.84 -3.52 34.66
N ASN A 112 3.10 -2.54 33.79
CA ASN A 112 2.06 -1.59 33.36
C ASN A 112 0.84 -2.27 32.71
N HIS A 113 1.02 -3.43 32.06
CA HIS A 113 -0.09 -4.17 31.47
C HIS A 113 -1.03 -4.75 32.54
N CYS A 114 -0.48 -5.47 33.52
CA CYS A 114 -1.27 -6.05 34.61
C CYS A 114 -1.96 -4.97 35.45
N ARG A 115 -1.25 -3.88 35.75
CA ARG A 115 -1.78 -2.76 36.53
C ARG A 115 -2.95 -2.05 35.86
N CYS A 116 -2.91 -1.92 34.54
CA CYS A 116 -3.94 -1.19 33.79
C CYS A 116 -5.07 -2.10 33.27
N LYS A 117 -5.18 -3.35 33.74
CA LYS A 117 -6.17 -4.31 33.23
C LYS A 117 -7.61 -3.85 33.47
N SER A 118 -7.86 -3.12 34.57
CA SER A 118 -9.15 -2.53 34.94
C SER A 118 -9.41 -1.16 34.30
N TYR A 119 -8.44 -0.61 33.56
CA TYR A 119 -8.56 0.73 32.99
C TYR A 119 -9.50 0.72 31.80
N ILE A 120 -10.22 1.83 31.63
CA ILE A 120 -11.12 2.05 30.50
C ILE A 120 -10.55 3.13 29.59
N THR A 121 -10.91 3.08 28.31
CA THR A 121 -10.80 4.26 27.44
C THR A 121 -11.95 5.20 27.80
N CYS A 122 -11.66 6.25 28.57
CA CYS A 122 -12.66 7.17 29.09
C CYS A 122 -13.49 7.75 27.94
N PRO A 123 -14.83 7.61 27.91
CA PRO A 123 -15.65 8.05 26.78
C PRO A 123 -15.65 9.58 26.58
N SER A 124 -15.43 10.34 27.67
CA SER A 124 -15.32 11.81 27.62
C SER A 124 -14.00 12.34 27.04
N CYS A 125 -12.84 11.85 27.51
CA CYS A 125 -11.52 12.36 27.07
C CYS A 125 -10.72 11.44 26.14
N GLY A 126 -11.21 10.23 25.86
CA GLY A 126 -10.53 9.23 25.03
C GLY A 126 -9.26 8.61 25.64
N LYS A 127 -8.88 8.97 26.87
CA LYS A 127 -7.66 8.47 27.51
C LYS A 127 -7.89 7.17 28.26
N HIS A 128 -6.94 6.25 28.13
CA HIS A 128 -6.90 5.00 28.88
C HIS A 128 -6.52 5.26 30.34
N ARG A 129 -7.50 5.16 31.26
CA ARG A 129 -7.38 5.58 32.66
C ARG A 129 -8.26 4.72 33.56
N ARG A 130 -7.96 4.73 34.85
CA ARG A 130 -8.80 4.09 35.87
C ARG A 130 -10.22 4.69 35.86
N PRO A 131 -11.27 3.87 35.77
CA PRO A 131 -12.65 4.31 35.96
C PRO A 131 -12.87 4.78 37.40
N VAL A 132 -13.70 5.80 37.62
CA VAL A 132 -14.04 6.28 38.96
C VAL A 132 -15.54 6.29 39.22
N GLY A 133 -16.33 6.77 38.28
CA GLY A 133 -17.78 6.86 38.46
C GLY A 133 -18.51 7.33 37.20
N PRO A 134 -19.85 7.31 37.20
CA PRO A 134 -20.66 7.75 36.07
C PRO A 134 -20.62 9.27 35.89
N ASP A 135 -20.62 9.74 34.65
CA ASP A 135 -20.87 11.14 34.30
C ASP A 135 -22.37 11.48 34.35
N GLY A 136 -22.73 12.74 34.05
CA GLY A 136 -24.13 13.17 33.99
C GLY A 136 -25.01 12.46 32.94
N GLN A 137 -24.42 11.59 32.10
CA GLN A 137 -25.12 10.74 31.13
C GLN A 137 -25.06 9.25 31.51
N GLY A 138 -24.62 8.91 32.73
CA GLY A 138 -24.52 7.54 33.23
C GLY A 138 -23.31 6.75 32.71
N ARG A 139 -22.39 7.36 31.95
CA ARG A 139 -21.22 6.66 31.40
C ARG A 139 -20.07 6.69 32.39
N ILE A 140 -19.42 5.56 32.63
CA ILE A 140 -18.25 5.49 33.52
C ILE A 140 -17.08 6.28 32.93
N VAL A 141 -16.55 7.24 33.69
CA VAL A 141 -15.46 8.15 33.28
C VAL A 141 -14.29 8.13 34.27
N CYS A 142 -13.15 8.70 33.85
CA CYS A 142 -11.99 8.86 34.73
C CYS A 142 -12.17 10.04 35.70
N LYS A 143 -11.39 10.04 36.79
CA LYS A 143 -11.38 11.10 37.83
C LYS A 143 -11.46 12.53 37.28
N GLN A 144 -10.56 12.86 36.34
CA GLN A 144 -10.48 14.23 35.79
C GLN A 144 -11.71 14.64 34.96
N CYS A 145 -12.43 13.68 34.39
CA CYS A 145 -13.67 13.95 33.66
C CYS A 145 -14.86 14.03 34.62
N LEU A 146 -14.86 13.22 35.69
CA LEU A 146 -15.89 13.25 36.73
C LEU A 146 -15.87 14.57 37.50
N GLU A 147 -14.69 15.08 37.84
CA GLU A 147 -14.51 16.34 38.59
C GLU A 147 -14.78 17.60 37.76
N ARG A 148 -15.06 17.47 36.44
CA ARG A 148 -15.26 18.62 35.57
C ARG A 148 -16.73 19.02 35.53
N ALA A 149 -17.03 20.26 35.93
CA ALA A 149 -18.35 20.87 35.77
C ALA A 149 -18.56 21.33 34.31
N GLY A 150 -18.93 20.39 33.43
CA GLY A 150 -19.34 20.69 32.05
C GLY A 150 -18.34 20.29 30.95
N PRO A 151 -18.66 20.62 29.68
CA PRO A 151 -17.81 20.29 28.55
C PRO A 151 -16.46 21.01 28.62
N PHE A 152 -15.44 20.44 27.98
CA PHE A 152 -14.13 21.08 27.93
C PHE A 152 -14.08 22.11 26.82
N ILE A 153 -13.95 23.38 27.21
CA ILE A 153 -13.64 24.48 26.30
C ILE A 153 -12.13 24.62 26.20
N CYS A 154 -11.60 24.55 24.98
CA CYS A 154 -10.17 24.60 24.73
C CYS A 154 -9.63 26.02 24.96
N PRO A 155 -8.66 26.24 25.87
CA PRO A 155 -8.06 27.57 26.06
C PRO A 155 -7.31 28.09 24.83
N GLN A 156 -6.90 27.21 23.91
CA GLN A 156 -6.14 27.56 22.71
C GLN A 156 -7.03 27.95 21.52
N CYS A 157 -8.20 27.32 21.34
CA CYS A 157 -9.07 27.59 20.19
C CYS A 157 -10.48 28.10 20.55
N GLY A 158 -10.84 28.16 21.85
CA GLY A 158 -12.14 28.60 22.31
C GLY A 158 -13.30 27.63 22.05
N HIS A 159 -13.09 26.55 21.29
CA HIS A 159 -14.15 25.59 20.98
C HIS A 159 -14.25 24.46 22.02
N GLU A 160 -15.47 23.95 22.18
CA GLU A 160 -15.72 22.70 22.88
C GLU A 160 -15.01 21.53 22.18
N GLY A 161 -14.39 20.63 22.94
CA GLY A 161 -13.79 19.43 22.38
C GLY A 161 -13.21 18.47 23.41
N ARG A 162 -12.59 17.39 22.93
CA ARG A 162 -11.94 16.40 23.82
C ARG A 162 -10.69 16.98 24.46
N ALA A 163 -10.62 16.93 25.79
CA ALA A 163 -9.47 17.43 26.53
C ALA A 163 -8.23 16.56 26.33
N HIS A 164 -7.16 17.13 25.76
CA HIS A 164 -5.85 16.49 25.73
C HIS A 164 -4.98 16.91 26.92
N SER A 165 -5.02 18.17 27.32
CA SER A 165 -4.39 18.66 28.56
C SER A 165 -5.31 19.69 29.22
N LYS A 166 -4.87 20.29 30.33
CA LYS A 166 -5.56 21.45 30.91
C LYS A 166 -5.53 22.68 30.00
N THR A 167 -4.58 22.73 29.05
CA THR A 167 -4.29 23.92 28.23
C THR A 167 -4.77 23.80 26.79
N ARG A 168 -5.15 22.62 26.31
CA ARG A 168 -5.60 22.42 24.92
C ARG A 168 -6.42 21.15 24.71
N CYS A 169 -7.24 21.17 23.67
CA CYS A 169 -7.97 20.01 23.17
C CYS A 169 -7.08 19.09 22.32
N GLU A 170 -7.60 17.91 22.03
CA GLU A 170 -6.97 16.90 21.18
C GLU A 170 -6.72 17.41 19.75
N ALA A 171 -7.66 18.15 19.16
CA ALA A 171 -7.50 18.70 17.82
C ALA A 171 -6.31 19.69 17.75
N CYS A 172 -6.23 20.64 18.69
CA CYS A 172 -5.10 21.58 18.79
C CYS A 172 -3.78 20.86 19.03
N TYR A 173 -3.76 19.85 19.92
CA TYR A 173 -2.55 19.04 20.15
C TYR A 173 -2.04 18.39 18.86
N TRP A 174 -2.92 17.74 18.10
CA TRP A 174 -2.52 17.06 16.87
C TRP A 174 -2.13 18.05 15.77
N LYS A 175 -2.77 19.22 15.68
CA LYS A 175 -2.36 20.30 14.77
C LYS A 175 -0.92 20.74 15.05
N ASP A 176 -0.62 21.10 16.31
CA ASP A 176 0.73 21.47 16.72
C ASP A 176 1.74 20.32 16.49
N ALA A 177 1.33 19.06 16.69
CA ALA A 177 2.19 17.90 16.50
C ALA A 177 2.55 17.68 15.02
N VAL A 178 1.60 17.85 14.10
CA VAL A 178 1.86 17.82 12.65
C VAL A 178 2.83 18.93 12.29
N ASP A 179 2.56 20.17 12.74
CA ASP A 179 3.35 21.32 12.37
C ASP A 179 4.80 21.16 12.87
N LYS A 180 5.00 20.80 14.14
CA LYS A 180 6.35 20.55 14.69
C LYS A 180 7.09 19.45 13.93
N ARG A 181 6.41 18.35 13.61
CA ARG A 181 7.03 17.22 12.90
C ARG A 181 7.35 17.59 11.46
N MET A 182 6.49 18.33 10.78
CA MET A 182 6.74 18.88 9.45
C MET A 182 8.00 19.76 9.47
N HIS A 183 8.10 20.72 10.38
CA HIS A 183 9.27 21.62 10.48
C HIS A 183 10.57 20.83 10.68
N SER A 184 10.58 19.84 11.57
CA SER A 184 11.77 19.00 11.79
C SER A 184 12.14 18.14 10.58
N ILE A 185 11.15 17.61 9.86
CA ILE A 185 11.37 16.71 8.71
C ILE A 185 11.76 17.48 7.44
N VAL A 186 11.16 18.65 7.18
CA VAL A 186 11.48 19.51 6.04
C VAL A 186 12.97 19.89 6.04
N ALA A 187 13.55 20.09 7.23
CA ALA A 187 14.97 20.39 7.38
C ALA A 187 15.91 19.28 6.89
N LEU A 188 15.40 18.04 6.74
CA LEU A 188 16.17 16.89 6.22
C LEU A 188 16.22 16.84 4.69
N LEU A 189 15.39 17.63 3.99
CA LEU A 189 15.40 17.71 2.53
C LEU A 189 16.45 18.73 2.09
N SER A 190 17.09 18.47 0.95
CA SER A 190 18.14 19.34 0.42
C SER A 190 17.59 20.36 -0.58
N ARG A 191 16.68 19.94 -1.46
CA ARG A 191 16.18 20.71 -2.60
C ARG A 191 15.02 21.65 -2.18
N PRO A 192 15.02 22.93 -2.60
CA PRO A 192 13.94 23.87 -2.28
C PRO A 192 12.55 23.39 -2.72
N TRP A 193 12.44 22.90 -3.96
CA TRP A 193 11.16 22.41 -4.50
C TRP A 193 10.60 21.23 -3.69
N ALA A 194 11.45 20.34 -3.18
CA ALA A 194 11.02 19.20 -2.38
C ALA A 194 10.52 19.64 -1.00
N LYS A 195 11.16 20.66 -0.40
CA LYS A 195 10.70 21.28 0.86
C LYS A 195 9.33 21.92 0.71
N GLU A 196 9.12 22.70 -0.35
CA GLU A 196 7.84 23.34 -0.66
C GLU A 196 6.76 22.30 -0.91
N ALA A 197 7.05 21.30 -1.76
CA ALA A 197 6.11 20.24 -2.09
C ALA A 197 5.69 19.41 -0.86
N PHE A 198 6.65 19.05 0.01
CA PHE A 198 6.34 18.30 1.23
C PHE A 198 5.55 19.14 2.24
N SER A 199 5.86 20.42 2.38
CA SER A 199 5.15 21.34 3.27
C SER A 199 3.71 21.53 2.80
N GLY A 200 3.50 21.85 1.52
CA GLY A 200 2.18 21.98 0.91
C GLY A 200 1.37 20.68 1.01
N PHE A 201 1.99 19.53 0.72
CA PHE A 201 1.36 18.22 0.88
C PHE A 201 0.89 17.99 2.31
N THR A 202 1.71 18.34 3.31
CA THR A 202 1.41 18.11 4.71
C THR A 202 0.22 18.94 5.18
N LEU A 203 0.15 20.20 4.75
CA LEU A 203 -0.96 21.11 5.05
C LEU A 203 -2.27 20.61 4.43
N GLU A 204 -2.26 20.25 3.14
CA GLU A 204 -3.47 19.75 2.46
C GLU A 204 -3.90 18.37 3.01
N LEU A 205 -2.94 17.48 3.30
CA LEU A 205 -3.23 16.19 3.94
C LEU A 205 -3.93 16.40 5.29
N ARG A 206 -3.44 17.33 6.11
CA ARG A 206 -4.03 17.66 7.41
C ARG A 206 -5.47 18.16 7.26
N GLU A 207 -5.75 18.98 6.25
CA GLU A 207 -7.10 19.50 5.98
C GLU A 207 -8.05 18.41 5.50
N ARG A 208 -7.59 17.52 4.62
CA ARG A 208 -8.44 16.46 4.03
C ARG A 208 -8.72 15.28 4.95
N VAL A 209 -7.74 14.84 5.75
CA VAL A 209 -7.88 13.62 6.60
C VAL A 209 -7.83 13.88 8.09
N GLY A 210 -7.64 15.14 8.50
CA GLY A 210 -7.46 15.54 9.89
C GLY A 210 -6.01 15.41 10.39
N ALA A 211 -5.70 16.14 11.46
CA ALA A 211 -4.34 16.26 11.98
C ALA A 211 -3.77 14.96 12.57
N GLN A 212 -4.56 14.18 13.30
CA GLN A 212 -4.07 12.92 13.88
C GLN A 212 -3.72 11.88 12.79
N PRO A 213 -4.60 11.57 11.81
CA PRO A 213 -4.24 10.61 10.77
C PRO A 213 -3.13 11.12 9.85
N ALA A 214 -3.01 12.45 9.65
CA ALA A 214 -1.88 13.05 8.94
C ALA A 214 -0.57 12.84 9.71
N ALA A 215 -0.54 13.17 11.02
CA ALA A 215 0.63 12.98 11.87
C ALA A 215 1.15 11.55 11.83
N ILE A 216 0.27 10.55 11.93
CA ILE A 216 0.65 9.13 11.93
C ILE A 216 1.30 8.72 10.60
N ARG A 217 0.82 9.24 9.47
CA ARG A 217 1.28 8.84 8.13
C ARG A 217 2.46 9.66 7.60
N LEU A 218 2.76 10.79 8.24
CA LEU A 218 3.72 11.77 7.74
C LEU A 218 5.12 11.19 7.47
N GLU A 219 5.64 10.36 8.39
CA GLU A 219 6.94 9.68 8.21
C GLU A 219 6.94 8.73 7.01
N LYS A 220 5.86 7.97 6.82
CA LYS A 220 5.75 7.05 5.68
C LYS A 220 5.76 7.83 4.36
N TYR A 221 5.09 8.97 4.31
CA TYR A 221 5.06 9.80 3.11
C TYR A 221 6.36 10.56 2.91
N PHE A 222 7.05 10.98 3.98
CA PHE A 222 8.36 11.62 3.88
C PHE A 222 9.37 10.76 3.09
N LEU A 223 9.38 9.44 3.28
CA LEU A 223 10.26 8.54 2.52
C LEU A 223 10.10 8.66 1.00
N TYR A 224 8.92 9.07 0.53
CA TYR A 224 8.70 9.36 -0.88
C TYR A 224 9.42 10.63 -1.31
N PHE A 225 9.21 11.74 -0.59
CA PHE A 225 9.82 13.02 -0.88
C PHE A 225 11.34 12.97 -0.74
N ALA A 226 11.88 12.30 0.28
CA ALA A 226 13.32 12.11 0.47
C ALA A 226 13.97 11.36 -0.72
N LYS A 227 13.28 10.35 -1.28
CA LYS A 227 13.75 9.68 -2.49
C LYS A 227 13.75 10.62 -3.68
N LEU A 228 12.69 11.39 -3.88
CA LEU A 228 12.65 12.33 -5.01
C LEU A 228 13.71 13.43 -4.86
N ASP A 229 13.90 13.97 -3.65
CA ASP A 229 14.93 14.96 -3.29
C ASP A 229 16.35 14.48 -3.62
N THR A 230 16.61 13.20 -3.37
CA THR A 230 17.91 12.57 -3.66
C THR A 230 18.12 12.35 -5.16
N LEU A 231 17.06 11.98 -5.88
CA LEU A 231 17.16 11.50 -7.27
C LEU A 231 16.99 12.58 -8.34
N PHE A 232 16.31 13.69 -8.01
CA PHE A 232 15.93 14.71 -8.98
C PHE A 232 16.36 16.09 -8.50
N THR A 233 17.08 16.81 -9.36
CA THR A 233 17.53 18.18 -9.06
C THR A 233 16.37 19.14 -9.18
N ALA A 234 15.55 18.99 -10.23
CA ALA A 234 14.33 19.76 -10.46
C ALA A 234 13.13 18.84 -10.74
N PRO A 235 11.88 19.32 -10.53
CA PRO A 235 10.68 18.52 -10.83
C PRO A 235 10.58 18.11 -12.31
N GLY A 236 11.09 18.93 -13.23
CA GLY A 236 11.14 18.64 -14.67
C GLY A 236 12.03 17.43 -15.04
N ASP A 237 12.95 17.02 -14.16
CA ASP A 237 13.81 15.85 -14.39
C ASP A 237 13.07 14.51 -14.20
N ILE A 238 11.86 14.56 -13.66
CA ILE A 238 11.06 13.39 -13.29
C ILE A 238 10.39 12.83 -14.54
N THR A 239 10.93 11.71 -15.03
CA THR A 239 10.34 10.92 -16.12
C THR A 239 9.76 9.61 -15.61
N ALA A 240 8.90 8.98 -16.40
CA ALA A 240 8.31 7.68 -16.06
C ALA A 240 9.38 6.61 -15.81
N GLU A 241 10.44 6.60 -16.61
CA GLU A 241 11.55 5.65 -16.57
C GLU A 241 12.35 5.79 -15.27
N LYS A 242 12.82 7.00 -14.95
CA LYS A 242 13.58 7.27 -13.73
C LYS A 242 12.75 6.97 -12.48
N LEU A 243 11.47 7.35 -12.49
CA LEU A 243 10.57 7.12 -11.37
C LEU A 243 10.31 5.61 -11.14
N ILE A 244 10.11 4.85 -12.22
CA ILE A 244 9.97 3.40 -12.16
C ILE A 244 11.26 2.71 -11.74
N MET A 245 12.42 3.15 -12.23
CA MET A 245 13.71 2.59 -11.85
C MET A 245 13.97 2.77 -10.34
N ALA A 246 13.59 3.93 -9.79
CA ALA A 246 13.79 4.27 -8.38
C ALA A 246 12.82 3.60 -7.40
N LEU A 247 11.56 3.41 -7.81
CA LEU A 247 10.48 3.02 -6.90
C LEU A 247 9.80 1.70 -7.29
N GLY A 248 9.89 1.32 -8.56
CA GLY A 248 9.06 0.31 -9.18
C GLY A 248 7.56 0.67 -9.14
N ARG A 249 6.73 -0.19 -9.74
CA ARG A 249 5.28 -0.01 -9.70
C ARG A 249 4.71 -0.16 -8.30
N GLU A 250 5.29 -1.02 -7.47
CA GLU A 250 4.81 -1.24 -6.11
C GLU A 250 5.13 -0.05 -5.19
N GLY A 251 6.29 0.60 -5.37
CA GLY A 251 6.58 1.86 -4.70
C GLY A 251 5.59 2.96 -5.09
N LEU A 252 5.25 3.08 -6.38
CA LEU A 252 4.24 4.05 -6.85
C LEU A 252 2.84 3.78 -6.27
N ARG A 253 2.46 2.51 -6.08
CA ARG A 253 1.21 2.16 -5.37
C ARG A 253 1.28 2.53 -3.90
N ARG A 254 2.39 2.24 -3.23
CA ARG A 254 2.62 2.54 -1.81
C ARG A 254 2.55 4.05 -1.53
N TYR A 255 3.06 4.86 -2.47
CA TYR A 255 3.12 6.31 -2.40
C TYR A 255 2.07 7.00 -3.27
N ALA A 256 0.94 6.32 -3.56
CA ALA A 256 -0.10 6.86 -4.42
C ALA A 256 -0.69 8.18 -3.91
N VAL A 257 -0.80 8.37 -2.58
CA VAL A 257 -1.34 9.60 -1.97
C VAL A 257 -0.44 10.81 -2.23
N PRO A 258 0.85 10.83 -1.81
CA PRO A 258 1.71 11.96 -2.12
C PRO A 258 1.97 12.12 -3.63
N GLN A 259 2.04 11.02 -4.40
CA GLN A 259 2.16 11.14 -5.86
C GLN A 259 0.93 11.80 -6.51
N SER A 260 -0.27 11.50 -6.01
CA SER A 260 -1.51 12.14 -6.47
C SER A 260 -1.50 13.64 -6.21
N TYR A 261 -1.02 14.06 -5.04
CA TYR A 261 -0.83 15.48 -4.72
C TYR A 261 0.12 16.16 -5.70
N LEU A 262 1.31 15.58 -5.94
CA LEU A 262 2.30 16.17 -6.85
C LEU A 262 1.78 16.30 -8.28
N ILE A 263 1.00 15.31 -8.76
CA ILE A 263 0.40 15.36 -10.10
C ILE A 263 -0.67 16.46 -10.17
N ARG A 264 -1.54 16.54 -9.16
CA ARG A 264 -2.62 17.53 -9.11
C ARG A 264 -2.09 18.97 -9.10
N HIS A 265 -0.99 19.21 -8.40
CA HIS A 265 -0.33 20.52 -8.32
C HIS A 265 0.66 20.77 -9.47
N GLY A 266 0.72 19.90 -10.49
CA GLY A 266 1.59 20.08 -11.66
C GLY A 266 3.09 19.95 -11.39
N ILE A 267 3.48 19.50 -10.19
CA ILE A 267 4.89 19.32 -9.81
C ILE A 267 5.48 18.10 -10.51
N VAL A 268 4.69 17.03 -10.64
CA VAL A 268 5.09 15.81 -11.36
C VAL A 268 4.14 15.59 -12.53
N PRO A 269 4.63 15.25 -13.74
CA PRO A 269 3.76 14.96 -14.86
C PRO A 269 2.79 13.80 -14.60
N ALA A 270 1.58 13.90 -15.12
CA ALA A 270 0.61 12.82 -15.10
C ALA A 270 0.99 11.74 -16.14
N PHE A 271 1.55 10.62 -15.69
CA PHE A 271 1.86 9.48 -16.57
C PHE A 271 0.67 8.51 -16.70
N SER A 272 0.34 8.11 -17.94
CA SER A 272 -0.65 7.05 -18.18
C SER A 272 -0.21 5.70 -17.56
N ASP A 273 -1.14 4.79 -17.26
CA ASP A 273 -0.76 3.44 -16.78
C ASP A 273 -0.01 2.67 -17.86
N GLU A 274 -0.35 2.88 -19.13
CA GLU A 274 0.36 2.33 -20.28
C GLU A 274 1.83 2.77 -20.31
N THR A 275 2.13 4.06 -20.08
CA THR A 275 3.50 4.59 -20.02
C THR A 275 4.28 3.99 -18.84
N LEU A 276 3.70 3.97 -17.64
CA LEU A 276 4.36 3.38 -16.46
C LEU A 276 4.58 1.86 -16.61
N GLN A 277 3.65 1.17 -17.29
CA GLN A 277 3.77 -0.25 -17.60
C GLN A 277 4.87 -0.53 -18.62
N ALA A 278 5.03 0.33 -19.63
CA ALA A 278 6.12 0.25 -20.61
C ALA A 278 7.48 0.47 -19.93
N ALA A 279 7.66 1.57 -19.20
CA ALA A 279 8.86 1.85 -18.43
C ALA A 279 9.21 0.72 -17.45
N SER A 280 8.21 0.14 -16.77
CA SER A 280 8.43 -1.00 -15.86
C SER A 280 8.85 -2.27 -16.59
N ALA A 281 8.35 -2.49 -17.80
CA ALA A 281 8.75 -3.63 -18.60
C ALA A 281 10.18 -3.47 -19.14
N GLU A 282 10.56 -2.27 -19.57
CA GLU A 282 11.91 -1.93 -20.03
C GLU A 282 12.94 -2.06 -18.90
N ALA A 283 12.67 -1.50 -17.72
CA ALA A 283 13.52 -1.67 -16.54
C ALA A 283 13.71 -3.16 -16.19
N ALA A 284 12.65 -3.97 -16.30
CA ALA A 284 12.74 -5.41 -16.07
C ALA A 284 13.53 -6.15 -17.16
N GLN A 285 13.50 -5.69 -18.42
CA GLN A 285 14.33 -6.25 -19.50
C GLN A 285 15.81 -5.97 -19.24
N ILE A 286 16.15 -4.73 -18.89
CA ILE A 286 17.53 -4.34 -18.53
C ILE A 286 18.01 -5.22 -17.37
N ALA A 287 17.25 -5.33 -16.29
CA ALA A 287 17.61 -6.16 -15.14
C ALA A 287 17.83 -7.65 -15.51
N LEU A 288 17.02 -8.21 -16.42
CA LEU A 288 17.20 -9.59 -16.89
C LEU A 288 18.48 -9.77 -17.71
N LEU A 289 18.82 -8.78 -18.56
CA LEU A 289 20.05 -8.81 -19.35
C LEU A 289 21.29 -8.64 -18.47
N THR A 290 21.27 -7.68 -17.54
CA THR A 290 22.36 -7.48 -16.56
C THR A 290 22.54 -8.70 -15.67
N ALA A 291 21.46 -9.31 -15.16
CA ALA A 291 21.55 -10.52 -14.35
C ALA A 291 22.06 -11.75 -15.14
N SER A 292 22.14 -11.66 -16.46
CA SER A 292 22.70 -12.71 -17.32
C SER A 292 24.15 -12.44 -17.70
N GLU A 293 24.76 -11.35 -17.23
CA GLU A 293 26.17 -11.05 -17.49
C GLU A 293 27.07 -12.11 -16.84
N GLY A 294 28.15 -12.48 -17.54
CA GLY A 294 29.03 -13.58 -17.15
C GLY A 294 28.53 -14.98 -17.51
N GLN A 295 27.26 -15.13 -17.91
CA GLN A 295 26.71 -16.43 -18.33
C GLN A 295 27.04 -16.73 -19.80
N TRP A 296 27.19 -18.02 -20.14
CA TRP A 296 27.53 -18.49 -21.50
C TRP A 296 26.52 -18.03 -22.55
N TYR A 297 25.25 -17.89 -22.16
CA TYR A 297 24.15 -17.50 -23.04
C TYR A 297 23.90 -15.97 -23.07
N SER A 298 24.71 -15.16 -22.39
CA SER A 298 24.51 -13.70 -22.28
C SER A 298 24.37 -13.02 -23.66
N GLY A 299 25.27 -13.36 -24.59
CA GLY A 299 25.22 -12.87 -25.98
C GLY A 299 23.99 -13.35 -26.75
N LEU A 300 23.58 -14.61 -26.54
CA LEU A 300 22.38 -15.18 -27.17
C LEU A 300 21.11 -14.45 -26.70
N LEU A 301 21.00 -14.17 -25.40
CA LEU A 301 19.84 -13.48 -24.83
C LEU A 301 19.73 -12.02 -25.33
N ARG A 302 20.86 -11.33 -25.50
CA ARG A 302 20.91 -9.98 -26.12
C ARG A 302 20.48 -10.02 -27.58
N ARG A 303 20.95 -10.99 -28.38
CA ARG A 303 20.49 -11.17 -29.78
C ARG A 303 19.00 -11.47 -29.86
N PHE A 304 18.48 -12.28 -28.94
CA PHE A 304 17.04 -12.54 -28.87
C PHE A 304 16.24 -11.27 -28.54
N HIS A 305 16.69 -10.47 -27.58
CA HIS A 305 16.06 -9.18 -27.26
C HIS A 305 16.03 -8.25 -28.48
N ALA A 306 17.16 -8.08 -29.16
CA ALA A 306 17.25 -7.29 -30.39
C ALA A 306 16.30 -7.80 -31.49
N HIS A 307 16.22 -9.13 -31.66
CA HIS A 307 15.30 -9.73 -32.61
C HIS A 307 13.82 -9.43 -32.32
N LEU A 308 13.41 -9.42 -31.04
CA LEU A 308 12.04 -9.04 -30.67
C LEU A 308 11.77 -7.56 -30.96
N ALA A 309 12.76 -6.69 -30.77
CA ALA A 309 12.65 -5.28 -31.13
C ALA A 309 12.49 -5.07 -32.64
N GLU A 310 13.27 -5.79 -33.47
CA GLU A 310 13.13 -5.80 -34.93
C GLU A 310 11.72 -6.24 -35.38
N ILE A 311 11.18 -7.29 -34.76
CA ILE A 311 9.83 -7.77 -35.07
C ILE A 311 8.79 -6.70 -34.71
N ASN A 312 8.89 -6.09 -33.54
CA ASN A 312 7.98 -5.01 -33.12
C ASN A 312 8.03 -3.84 -34.11
N ALA A 313 9.24 -3.38 -34.48
CA ALA A 313 9.43 -2.32 -35.47
C ALA A 313 8.78 -2.66 -36.82
N ARG A 314 8.95 -3.90 -37.31
CA ARG A 314 8.35 -4.37 -38.57
C ARG A 314 6.82 -4.41 -38.53
N TYR A 315 6.21 -4.78 -37.41
CA TYR A 315 4.74 -4.71 -37.29
C TYR A 315 4.26 -3.27 -37.27
N ARG A 316 5.00 -2.37 -36.61
CA ARG A 316 4.69 -0.94 -36.56
C ARG A 316 4.72 -0.30 -37.94
N THR A 317 5.73 -0.61 -38.77
CA THR A 317 5.80 -0.09 -40.15
C THR A 317 4.66 -0.60 -41.05
N ARG A 318 4.07 -1.75 -40.71
CA ARG A 318 2.87 -2.30 -41.38
C ARG A 318 1.55 -1.75 -40.83
N GLY A 319 1.58 -0.68 -40.03
CA GLY A 319 0.38 -0.05 -39.47
C GLY A 319 -0.19 -0.70 -38.19
N TRP A 320 0.48 -1.69 -37.61
CA TRP A 320 0.00 -2.33 -36.36
C TRP A 320 0.34 -1.46 -35.15
N GLN A 321 -0.52 -0.48 -34.87
CA GLN A 321 -0.37 0.50 -33.79
C GLN A 321 -1.50 0.40 -32.75
N GLY A 322 -1.33 1.09 -31.61
CA GLY A 322 -2.33 1.13 -30.54
C GLY A 322 -2.71 -0.27 -30.02
N LYS A 323 -4.01 -0.59 -30.04
CA LYS A 323 -4.54 -1.89 -29.55
C LYS A 323 -4.07 -3.09 -30.37
N GLN A 324 -3.62 -2.89 -31.61
CA GLN A 324 -3.15 -3.94 -32.50
C GLN A 324 -1.62 -4.15 -32.40
N GLN A 325 -0.93 -3.33 -31.61
CA GLN A 325 0.52 -3.42 -31.46
C GLN A 325 0.94 -4.84 -31.03
N ARG A 326 1.97 -5.37 -31.70
CA ARG A 326 2.54 -6.69 -31.42
C ARG A 326 3.88 -6.54 -30.70
N PHE A 327 4.22 -7.53 -29.87
CA PHE A 327 5.47 -7.54 -29.09
C PHE A 327 5.65 -6.26 -28.24
N VAL A 328 4.57 -5.82 -27.60
CA VAL A 328 4.60 -4.73 -26.61
C VAL A 328 5.61 -5.05 -25.49
N PRO A 329 6.14 -4.04 -24.78
CA PRO A 329 7.21 -4.25 -23.80
C PRO A 329 6.96 -5.40 -22.81
N ARG A 330 5.73 -5.54 -22.30
CA ARG A 330 5.36 -6.66 -21.41
C ARG A 330 5.53 -8.03 -22.06
N THR A 331 5.12 -8.19 -23.32
CA THR A 331 5.27 -9.45 -24.08
C THR A 331 6.73 -9.79 -24.30
N VAL A 332 7.56 -8.78 -24.58
CA VAL A 332 9.02 -8.93 -24.70
C VAL A 332 9.62 -9.38 -23.38
N THR A 333 9.25 -8.74 -22.26
CA THR A 333 9.72 -9.13 -20.91
C THR A 333 9.33 -10.58 -20.57
N THR A 334 8.10 -11.01 -20.86
CA THR A 334 7.67 -12.40 -20.58
C THR A 334 8.41 -13.42 -21.44
N ALA A 335 8.65 -13.11 -22.72
CA ALA A 335 9.41 -13.97 -23.62
C ALA A 335 10.89 -14.06 -23.20
N LEU A 336 11.51 -12.92 -22.86
CA LEU A 336 12.90 -12.88 -22.37
C LEU A 336 13.06 -13.64 -21.05
N ARG A 337 12.13 -13.47 -20.12
CA ARG A 337 12.17 -14.21 -18.84
C ARG A 337 12.06 -15.71 -19.06
N ALA A 338 11.13 -16.15 -19.93
CA ALA A 338 10.99 -17.56 -20.27
C ALA A 338 12.27 -18.12 -20.92
N ALA A 339 12.89 -17.36 -21.83
CA ALA A 339 14.16 -17.72 -22.44
C ALA A 339 15.28 -17.83 -21.41
N LYS A 340 15.44 -16.85 -20.51
CA LYS A 340 16.46 -16.88 -19.45
C LYS A 340 16.28 -18.11 -18.55
N ILE A 341 15.07 -18.34 -18.03
CA ILE A 341 14.80 -19.47 -17.12
C ILE A 341 15.06 -20.80 -17.84
N PHE A 342 14.69 -20.92 -19.11
CA PHE A 342 15.03 -22.10 -19.90
C PHE A 342 16.54 -22.28 -20.07
N LEU A 343 17.28 -21.21 -20.36
CA LEU A 343 18.74 -21.26 -20.52
C LEU A 343 19.47 -21.55 -19.20
N ASP A 344 18.96 -21.05 -18.07
CA ASP A 344 19.43 -21.39 -16.72
C ASP A 344 19.21 -22.88 -16.40
N PHE A 345 18.12 -23.46 -16.94
CA PHE A 345 17.74 -24.87 -16.73
C PHE A 345 18.59 -25.86 -17.56
N LEU A 346 19.30 -25.38 -18.59
CA LEU A 346 20.09 -26.26 -19.43
C LEU A 346 21.33 -26.76 -18.70
N GLU A 347 21.44 -28.07 -18.59
CA GLU A 347 22.69 -28.74 -18.28
C GLU A 347 23.55 -28.76 -19.54
N VAL A 348 24.53 -27.85 -19.62
CA VAL A 348 25.50 -27.77 -20.71
C VAL A 348 26.90 -28.11 -20.19
N GLY A 349 27.68 -28.81 -21.02
CA GLY A 349 29.03 -29.22 -20.69
C GLY A 349 30.05 -28.06 -20.68
N PRO A 350 31.36 -28.36 -20.53
CA PRO A 350 32.41 -27.34 -20.40
C PRO A 350 32.49 -26.35 -21.59
N ALA A 351 32.09 -26.79 -22.78
CA ALA A 351 32.00 -25.96 -23.99
C ALA A 351 30.55 -25.54 -24.27
N ALA A 352 29.95 -24.80 -23.33
CA ALA A 352 28.55 -24.37 -23.43
C ALA A 352 28.29 -23.50 -24.66
N GLY A 353 27.32 -23.91 -25.49
CA GLY A 353 27.00 -23.24 -26.75
C GLY A 353 25.59 -23.56 -27.25
N VAL A 354 25.09 -22.72 -28.16
CA VAL A 354 23.71 -22.82 -28.69
C VAL A 354 23.45 -24.18 -29.36
N GLN A 355 24.48 -24.80 -29.90
CA GLN A 355 24.43 -26.10 -30.57
C GLN A 355 24.08 -27.25 -29.62
N GLN A 356 24.29 -27.09 -28.31
CA GLN A 356 23.97 -28.11 -27.32
C GLN A 356 22.49 -28.14 -26.93
N ILE A 357 21.68 -27.16 -27.39
CA ILE A 357 20.24 -27.12 -27.09
C ILE A 357 19.53 -28.23 -27.88
N GLN A 358 18.96 -29.20 -27.15
CA GLN A 358 18.28 -30.37 -27.72
C GLN A 358 16.77 -30.38 -27.45
N GLN A 359 16.03 -31.13 -28.28
CA GLN A 359 14.58 -31.31 -28.12
C GLN A 359 14.23 -31.91 -26.76
N MET A 360 15.00 -32.90 -26.29
CA MET A 360 14.78 -33.56 -24.99
C MET A 360 14.83 -32.57 -23.82
N GLN A 361 15.75 -31.60 -23.84
CA GLN A 361 15.85 -30.58 -22.80
C GLN A 361 14.66 -29.60 -22.83
N LEU A 362 14.19 -29.24 -24.03
CA LEU A 362 12.99 -28.43 -24.20
C LEU A 362 11.74 -29.16 -23.69
N ASP A 363 11.60 -30.45 -24.00
CA ASP A 363 10.46 -31.25 -23.56
C ASP A 363 10.49 -31.43 -22.03
N ARG A 364 11.66 -31.72 -21.45
CA ARG A 364 11.86 -31.76 -19.98
C ARG A 364 11.43 -30.45 -19.32
N PHE A 365 11.91 -29.32 -19.86
CA PHE A 365 11.52 -27.99 -19.37
C PHE A 365 10.01 -27.73 -19.45
N LEU A 366 9.34 -28.15 -20.53
CA LEU A 366 7.91 -27.94 -20.71
C LEU A 366 7.05 -28.84 -19.80
N VAL A 367 7.56 -30.02 -19.42
CA VAL A 367 6.93 -30.91 -18.45
C VAL A 367 7.04 -30.35 -17.04
N GLU A 368 8.24 -29.89 -16.63
CA GLU A 368 8.47 -29.32 -15.31
C GLU A 368 7.85 -27.92 -15.14
N HIS A 369 7.75 -27.16 -16.24
CA HIS A 369 7.23 -25.81 -16.23
C HIS A 369 6.17 -25.54 -17.32
N PRO A 370 4.98 -26.16 -17.23
CA PRO A 370 3.94 -26.09 -18.27
C PRO A 370 3.45 -24.66 -18.56
N GLY A 371 3.54 -23.75 -17.56
CA GLY A 371 3.14 -22.35 -17.70
C GLY A 371 4.00 -21.50 -18.66
N TYR A 372 5.20 -21.95 -19.04
CA TYR A 372 6.07 -21.20 -19.97
C TYR A 372 5.87 -21.56 -21.44
N ARG A 373 5.05 -22.58 -21.76
CA ARG A 373 4.88 -23.08 -23.14
C ARG A 373 4.59 -21.99 -24.16
N ASP A 374 3.67 -21.07 -23.85
CA ASP A 374 3.31 -19.99 -24.78
C ASP A 374 4.41 -18.92 -24.87
N ASN A 375 5.05 -18.59 -23.75
CA ASN A 375 6.05 -17.53 -23.68
C ASN A 375 7.38 -17.93 -24.33
N ILE A 376 7.76 -19.22 -24.28
CA ILE A 376 9.00 -19.73 -24.88
C ILE A 376 8.91 -19.92 -26.40
N ARG A 377 7.70 -19.97 -26.99
CA ARG A 377 7.50 -20.10 -28.45
C ARG A 377 8.21 -19.03 -29.26
N ALA A 378 8.31 -17.80 -28.76
CA ALA A 378 9.04 -16.74 -29.45
C ALA A 378 10.55 -17.03 -29.50
N PHE A 379 11.11 -17.54 -28.40
CA PHE A 379 12.52 -17.90 -28.31
C PHE A 379 12.87 -19.11 -29.18
N VAL A 380 12.07 -20.17 -29.12
CA VAL A 380 12.28 -21.35 -29.98
C VAL A 380 12.20 -21.00 -31.47
N ARG A 381 11.26 -20.13 -31.87
CA ARG A 381 11.20 -19.63 -33.24
C ARG A 381 12.44 -18.81 -33.62
N PHE A 382 12.98 -18.02 -32.69
CA PHE A 382 14.22 -17.29 -32.89
C PHE A 382 15.41 -18.24 -33.08
N LEU A 383 15.60 -19.20 -32.18
CA LEU A 383 16.66 -20.21 -32.29
C LEU A 383 16.62 -20.92 -33.64
N ASN A 384 15.45 -21.41 -34.05
CA ASN A 384 15.27 -22.13 -35.32
C ASN A 384 15.51 -21.29 -36.58
N ARG A 385 15.40 -19.96 -36.50
CA ARG A 385 15.48 -19.05 -37.66
C ARG A 385 16.79 -18.27 -37.73
N LYS A 386 17.41 -17.98 -36.60
CA LYS A 386 18.53 -17.04 -36.49
C LYS A 386 19.81 -17.66 -35.94
N GLU A 387 19.72 -18.81 -35.26
CA GLU A 387 20.88 -19.50 -34.69
C GLU A 387 21.13 -20.82 -35.44
N LYS A 388 22.38 -21.30 -35.38
CA LYS A 388 22.80 -22.54 -36.03
C LYS A 388 22.62 -23.73 -35.07
N LEU A 389 21.43 -24.32 -35.05
CA LEU A 389 21.12 -25.54 -34.31
C LEU A 389 21.43 -26.80 -35.14
N PHE A 390 21.79 -27.91 -34.49
CA PHE A 390 21.90 -29.22 -35.16
C PHE A 390 20.56 -29.75 -35.63
N ARG A 391 19.48 -29.51 -34.86
CA ARG A 391 18.10 -29.89 -35.20
C ARG A 391 17.14 -28.79 -34.79
N LYS A 392 16.08 -28.58 -35.59
CA LYS A 392 15.03 -27.61 -35.26
C LYS A 392 14.18 -28.14 -34.09
N LEU A 393 13.92 -27.25 -33.14
CA LEU A 393 13.09 -27.53 -31.97
C LEU A 393 11.60 -27.38 -32.30
N LYS A 394 10.74 -28.20 -31.69
CA LYS A 394 9.28 -28.20 -31.90
C LYS A 394 8.54 -27.99 -30.57
N ILE A 395 7.43 -27.26 -30.63
CA ILE A 395 6.49 -27.10 -29.50
C ILE A 395 5.09 -27.42 -30.02
N GLU A 396 4.52 -28.54 -29.60
CA GLU A 396 3.19 -28.96 -30.03
C GLU A 396 2.11 -27.98 -29.54
N SER A 397 1.04 -27.82 -30.31
CA SER A 397 -0.16 -27.07 -29.91
C SER A 397 -1.09 -27.99 -29.11
N VAL A 398 -1.38 -27.63 -27.86
CA VAL A 398 -2.41 -28.31 -27.06
C VAL A 398 -3.72 -27.54 -27.20
N GLN A 399 -4.78 -28.21 -27.63
CA GLN A 399 -6.13 -27.62 -27.59
C GLN A 399 -6.57 -27.49 -26.14
N ARG A 400 -6.96 -26.28 -25.71
CA ARG A 400 -7.52 -26.06 -24.36
C ARG A 400 -9.02 -26.31 -24.41
N ASN A 401 -9.46 -27.45 -23.87
CA ASN A 401 -10.88 -27.70 -23.62
C ASN A 401 -11.38 -26.85 -22.45
N LEU A 402 -12.68 -26.52 -22.45
CA LEU A 402 -13.34 -25.83 -21.34
C LEU A 402 -13.24 -26.65 -20.05
N PRO A 403 -12.82 -26.04 -18.92
CA PRO A 403 -12.96 -26.69 -17.62
C PRO A 403 -14.44 -27.04 -17.36
N LYS A 404 -14.71 -28.25 -16.89
CA LYS A 404 -16.06 -28.66 -16.48
C LYS A 404 -16.57 -27.72 -15.36
N GLY A 405 -17.82 -27.26 -15.45
CA GLY A 405 -18.48 -26.42 -14.42
C GLY A 405 -18.38 -24.90 -14.60
N LEU A 406 -18.10 -24.40 -15.81
CA LEU A 406 -17.98 -22.96 -16.06
C LEU A 406 -19.32 -22.21 -16.17
N ILE A 407 -20.39 -22.88 -16.62
CA ILE A 407 -21.73 -22.29 -16.71
C ILE A 407 -22.42 -22.42 -15.36
N LEU A 408 -22.98 -21.33 -14.84
CA LEU A 408 -23.75 -21.35 -13.60
C LEU A 408 -25.11 -22.02 -13.84
N ASP A 409 -25.49 -22.91 -12.93
CA ASP A 409 -26.84 -23.47 -12.91
C ASP A 409 -27.91 -22.40 -12.66
N ARG A 410 -29.16 -22.73 -12.95
CA ARG A 410 -30.29 -21.79 -12.89
C ARG A 410 -30.53 -21.23 -11.49
N ASP A 411 -30.37 -22.05 -10.46
CA ASP A 411 -30.61 -21.64 -9.07
C ASP A 411 -29.52 -20.70 -8.59
N ARG A 412 -28.26 -21.03 -8.90
CA ARG A 412 -27.13 -20.14 -8.62
C ARG A 412 -27.26 -18.83 -9.37
N TYR A 413 -27.56 -18.86 -10.67
CA TYR A 413 -27.79 -17.67 -11.49
C TYR A 413 -28.88 -16.76 -10.88
N ALA A 414 -30.05 -17.32 -10.56
CA ALA A 414 -31.16 -16.57 -9.98
C ALA A 414 -30.84 -16.02 -8.57
N SER A 415 -30.15 -16.80 -7.73
CA SER A 415 -29.76 -16.38 -6.38
C SER A 415 -28.79 -15.19 -6.39
N LEU A 416 -27.83 -15.17 -7.32
CA LEU A 416 -26.87 -14.08 -7.47
C LEU A 416 -27.58 -12.80 -7.92
N LEU A 417 -28.45 -12.87 -8.93
CA LEU A 417 -29.20 -11.71 -9.41
C LEU A 417 -30.12 -11.13 -8.35
N ARG A 418 -30.85 -11.98 -7.61
CA ARG A 418 -31.68 -11.52 -6.48
C ARG A 418 -30.85 -10.72 -5.46
N THR A 419 -29.65 -11.21 -5.16
CA THR A 419 -28.75 -10.54 -4.21
C THR A 419 -28.19 -9.23 -4.78
N TRP A 420 -27.81 -9.20 -6.06
CA TRP A 420 -27.15 -8.05 -6.67
C TRP A 420 -28.08 -6.92 -7.10
N PHE A 421 -29.37 -7.19 -7.31
CA PHE A 421 -30.35 -6.14 -7.60
C PHE A 421 -30.73 -5.30 -6.38
N ASN A 422 -30.64 -5.87 -5.17
CA ASN A 422 -30.88 -5.11 -3.95
C ASN A 422 -29.75 -5.29 -2.90
N PRO A 423 -28.55 -4.77 -3.17
CA PRO A 423 -27.42 -4.89 -2.27
C PRO A 423 -27.47 -3.85 -1.15
N ALA A 424 -26.76 -4.15 -0.05
CA ALA A 424 -26.37 -3.14 0.93
C ALA A 424 -25.35 -2.15 0.35
N ASP A 425 -25.26 -0.97 0.97
CA ASP A 425 -24.52 0.19 0.45
C ASP A 425 -23.01 -0.07 0.29
N ASP A 426 -22.44 -0.87 1.18
CA ASP A 426 -21.02 -1.23 1.19
C ASP A 426 -20.62 -2.14 0.02
N VAL A 427 -21.56 -2.91 -0.53
CA VAL A 427 -21.36 -3.84 -1.66
C VAL A 427 -22.03 -3.39 -2.97
N LEU A 428 -22.65 -2.21 -2.98
CA LEU A 428 -23.35 -1.63 -4.13
C LEU A 428 -22.49 -1.61 -5.41
N LYS A 429 -21.27 -1.08 -5.32
CA LYS A 429 -20.31 -1.01 -6.43
C LYS A 429 -19.97 -2.41 -6.99
N ALA A 430 -19.73 -3.37 -6.10
CA ALA A 430 -19.37 -4.73 -6.49
C ALA A 430 -20.54 -5.43 -7.19
N SER A 431 -21.76 -5.21 -6.69
CA SER A 431 -23.00 -5.79 -7.23
C SER A 431 -23.33 -5.22 -8.62
N LEU A 432 -23.18 -3.91 -8.82
CA LEU A 432 -23.36 -3.29 -10.13
C LEU A 432 -22.37 -3.87 -11.16
N ILE A 433 -21.07 -3.92 -10.85
CA ILE A 433 -20.06 -4.50 -11.75
C ILE A 433 -20.40 -5.96 -12.06
N SER A 434 -20.72 -6.77 -11.05
CA SER A 434 -21.00 -8.20 -11.24
C SER A 434 -22.26 -8.44 -12.08
N THR A 435 -23.30 -7.61 -11.88
CA THR A 435 -24.53 -7.63 -12.69
C THR A 435 -24.26 -7.27 -14.14
N LEU A 436 -23.47 -6.24 -14.40
CA LEU A 436 -23.08 -5.86 -15.76
C LEU A 436 -22.26 -6.95 -16.45
N MET A 437 -21.39 -7.65 -15.71
CA MET A 437 -20.65 -8.80 -16.23
C MET A 437 -21.57 -9.97 -16.59
N LEU A 438 -22.53 -10.31 -15.73
CA LEU A 438 -23.40 -11.49 -15.89
C LEU A 438 -24.55 -11.28 -16.88
N LEU A 439 -25.12 -10.08 -16.98
CA LEU A 439 -26.27 -9.83 -17.86
C LEU A 439 -25.87 -9.30 -19.24
N TYR A 440 -24.77 -8.55 -19.31
CA TYR A 440 -24.35 -7.88 -20.55
C TYR A 440 -23.03 -8.43 -21.10
N ALA A 441 -22.55 -9.56 -20.58
CA ALA A 441 -21.30 -10.21 -20.99
C ALA A 441 -20.09 -9.25 -21.04
N GLN A 442 -20.04 -8.26 -20.14
CA GLN A 442 -18.99 -7.25 -20.19
C GLN A 442 -17.72 -7.71 -19.46
N PRO A 443 -16.53 -7.66 -20.08
CA PRO A 443 -15.28 -7.95 -19.38
C PRO A 443 -14.96 -6.90 -18.31
N ALA A 444 -14.40 -7.35 -17.18
CA ALA A 444 -14.00 -6.47 -16.06
C ALA A 444 -13.14 -5.28 -16.52
N LYS A 445 -12.16 -5.55 -17.41
CA LYS A 445 -11.28 -4.53 -18.01
C LYS A 445 -12.03 -3.40 -18.70
N ARG A 446 -13.16 -3.71 -19.35
CA ARG A 446 -13.97 -2.72 -20.04
C ARG A 446 -14.81 -1.93 -19.05
N LEU A 447 -15.49 -2.63 -18.13
CA LEU A 447 -16.35 -1.99 -17.13
C LEU A 447 -15.60 -0.97 -16.27
N VAL A 448 -14.41 -1.34 -15.77
CA VAL A 448 -13.64 -0.40 -14.95
C VAL A 448 -13.17 0.83 -15.73
N ARG A 449 -13.13 0.77 -17.07
CA ARG A 449 -12.72 1.87 -17.95
C ARG A 449 -13.89 2.70 -18.49
N LEU A 450 -15.11 2.47 -18.01
CA LEU A 450 -16.25 3.31 -18.39
C LEU A 450 -16.10 4.73 -17.83
N ARG A 451 -16.43 5.72 -18.66
CA ARG A 451 -16.56 7.13 -18.31
C ARG A 451 -18.00 7.49 -18.00
N LEU A 452 -18.22 8.63 -17.36
CA LEU A 452 -19.56 9.18 -17.18
C LEU A 452 -20.15 9.61 -18.54
N THR A 453 -19.29 10.04 -19.47
CA THR A 453 -19.67 10.32 -20.87
C THR A 453 -20.11 9.10 -21.66
N ASP A 454 -19.82 7.88 -21.19
CA ASP A 454 -20.34 6.64 -21.80
C ASP A 454 -21.79 6.34 -21.34
N LEU A 455 -22.36 7.15 -20.45
CA LEU A 455 -23.71 7.02 -19.93
C LEU A 455 -24.62 8.08 -20.55
N ALA A 456 -25.80 7.66 -20.98
CA ALA A 456 -26.90 8.54 -21.34
C ALA A 456 -28.16 8.10 -20.59
N GLN A 457 -29.01 9.06 -20.24
CA GLN A 457 -30.35 8.79 -19.75
C GLN A 457 -31.34 9.31 -20.80
N GLY A 458 -32.24 8.44 -21.27
CA GLY A 458 -33.23 8.82 -22.27
C GLY A 458 -34.18 9.88 -21.72
N ALA A 459 -34.30 11.00 -22.42
CA ALA A 459 -35.13 12.13 -21.98
C ALA A 459 -36.63 11.80 -21.93
N THR A 460 -37.08 10.81 -22.72
CA THR A 460 -38.49 10.43 -22.87
C THR A 460 -38.89 9.19 -22.08
N ASP A 461 -38.00 8.20 -21.98
CA ASP A 461 -38.26 6.91 -21.32
C ASP A 461 -37.63 6.81 -19.92
N GLY A 462 -36.74 7.75 -19.55
CA GLY A 462 -35.99 7.74 -18.29
C GLY A 462 -34.97 6.60 -18.18
N MET A 463 -34.80 5.80 -19.24
CA MET A 463 -33.99 4.59 -19.23
C MET A 463 -32.51 4.91 -19.39
N TYR A 464 -31.67 4.19 -18.65
CA TYR A 464 -30.21 4.32 -18.80
C TYR A 464 -29.71 3.56 -20.02
N ARG A 465 -28.86 4.23 -20.79
CA ARG A 465 -28.12 3.67 -21.93
C ARG A 465 -26.63 3.75 -21.63
N VAL A 466 -25.91 2.70 -21.98
CA VAL A 466 -24.46 2.60 -21.75
C VAL A 466 -23.76 2.21 -23.04
N ILE A 467 -22.69 2.91 -23.36
CA ILE A 467 -21.83 2.59 -24.51
C ILE A 467 -20.81 1.53 -24.09
N PHE A 468 -21.02 0.30 -24.55
CA PHE A 468 -20.06 -0.80 -24.39
C PHE A 468 -19.24 -0.95 -25.67
N GLY A 469 -18.07 -0.30 -25.70
CA GLY A 469 -17.19 -0.34 -26.86
C GLY A 469 -17.72 0.56 -27.99
N HIS A 470 -18.36 -0.02 -29.00
CA HIS A 470 -18.96 0.70 -30.13
C HIS A 470 -20.48 0.55 -30.19
N THR A 471 -21.08 -0.02 -29.14
CA THR A 471 -22.49 -0.36 -29.11
C THR A 471 -23.15 0.34 -27.93
N GLU A 472 -24.18 1.13 -28.21
CA GLU A 472 -25.08 1.65 -27.18
C GLU A 472 -26.12 0.59 -26.82
N ILE A 473 -26.26 0.30 -25.53
CA ILE A 473 -27.14 -0.74 -25.00
C ILE A 473 -28.06 -0.11 -23.94
N THR A 474 -29.37 -0.31 -24.09
CA THR A 474 -30.35 0.10 -23.08
C THR A 474 -30.35 -0.91 -21.93
N LEU A 475 -30.23 -0.42 -20.71
CA LEU A 475 -30.20 -1.27 -19.52
C LEU A 475 -31.62 -1.70 -19.11
N ASP A 476 -31.76 -2.94 -18.64
CA ASP A 476 -32.91 -3.41 -17.87
C ASP A 476 -33.22 -2.42 -16.72
N PRO A 477 -34.50 -2.06 -16.49
CA PRO A 477 -34.87 -1.06 -15.49
C PRO A 477 -34.29 -1.31 -14.09
N ARG A 478 -34.15 -2.57 -13.67
CA ARG A 478 -33.59 -2.93 -12.36
C ARG A 478 -32.10 -2.61 -12.29
N VAL A 479 -31.38 -2.81 -13.39
CA VAL A 479 -29.97 -2.44 -13.52
C VAL A 479 -29.82 -0.92 -13.58
N GLY A 480 -30.73 -0.22 -14.28
CA GLY A 480 -30.80 1.24 -14.30
C GLY A 480 -30.97 1.84 -12.90
N HIS A 481 -31.90 1.31 -12.09
CA HIS A 481 -32.09 1.72 -10.70
C HIS A 481 -30.85 1.46 -9.82
N LEU A 482 -30.17 0.33 -10.03
CA LEU A 482 -28.92 0.01 -9.35
C LEU A 482 -27.80 1.00 -9.72
N LEU A 483 -27.72 1.41 -10.99
CA LEU A 483 -26.80 2.42 -11.49
C LEU A 483 -27.10 3.80 -10.89
N ALA A 484 -28.37 4.22 -10.85
CA ALA A 484 -28.79 5.49 -10.24
C ALA A 484 -28.37 5.58 -8.76
N ARG A 485 -28.72 4.57 -7.95
CA ARG A 485 -28.29 4.45 -6.54
C ARG A 485 -26.77 4.52 -6.39
N TYR A 486 -26.02 3.94 -7.33
CA TYR A 486 -24.56 4.00 -7.32
C TYR A 486 -24.05 5.41 -7.65
N LEU A 487 -24.63 6.10 -8.63
CA LEU A 487 -24.24 7.45 -9.05
C LEU A 487 -24.44 8.48 -7.93
N GLU A 488 -25.57 8.43 -7.21
CA GLU A 488 -25.86 9.32 -6.07
C GLU A 488 -24.81 9.23 -4.95
N ARG A 489 -24.19 8.05 -4.80
CA ARG A 489 -23.23 7.75 -3.73
C ARG A 489 -21.80 7.62 -4.23
N ARG A 490 -21.60 7.87 -5.52
CA ARG A 490 -20.29 7.80 -6.14
C ARG A 490 -19.40 8.86 -5.51
N ARG A 491 -18.22 8.43 -5.06
CA ARG A 491 -17.20 9.31 -4.49
C ARG A 491 -15.82 8.99 -5.04
N ALA A 492 -14.95 9.99 -5.10
CA ALA A 492 -13.53 9.75 -5.34
C ALA A 492 -12.98 8.81 -4.25
N LEU A 493 -12.15 7.84 -4.66
CA LEU A 493 -11.47 6.97 -3.69
C LEU A 493 -10.02 7.41 -3.43
N ALA A 494 -9.46 8.27 -4.28
CA ALA A 494 -8.14 8.85 -4.05
C ALA A 494 -8.24 9.97 -3.00
N THR A 495 -7.40 9.91 -1.97
CA THR A 495 -7.46 10.81 -0.81
C THR A 495 -7.29 12.29 -1.18
N MET A 496 -6.58 12.58 -2.27
CA MET A 496 -6.24 13.93 -2.75
C MET A 496 -7.11 14.37 -3.94
N GLU A 497 -8.19 13.66 -4.26
CA GLU A 497 -9.05 13.93 -5.42
C GLU A 497 -10.47 14.30 -4.98
N GLU A 498 -11.07 15.24 -5.70
CA GLU A 498 -12.47 15.62 -5.50
C GLU A 498 -13.39 14.70 -6.30
N THR A 499 -14.57 14.39 -5.75
CA THR A 499 -15.52 13.45 -6.37
C THR A 499 -15.95 13.88 -7.77
N ASP A 500 -16.15 15.17 -7.97
CA ASP A 500 -16.65 15.73 -9.23
C ASP A 500 -15.54 15.93 -10.26
N ALA A 501 -14.28 15.91 -9.84
CA ALA A 501 -13.13 16.07 -10.72
C ALA A 501 -12.82 14.80 -11.54
N THR A 502 -13.39 13.65 -11.19
CA THR A 502 -13.14 12.39 -11.88
C THR A 502 -14.29 12.02 -12.81
N ASP A 503 -13.97 11.73 -14.07
CA ASP A 503 -14.94 11.30 -15.10
C ASP A 503 -15.05 9.75 -15.18
N TRP A 504 -14.33 8.99 -14.37
CA TRP A 504 -14.45 7.53 -14.38
C TRP A 504 -15.74 7.06 -13.69
N LEU A 505 -16.56 6.23 -14.33
CA LEU A 505 -17.75 5.66 -13.69
C LEU A 505 -17.39 4.92 -12.39
N PHE A 506 -16.27 4.20 -12.41
CA PHE A 506 -15.70 3.52 -11.24
C PHE A 506 -14.35 4.14 -10.84
N PRO A 507 -14.32 5.17 -9.97
CA PRO A 507 -13.08 5.79 -9.53
C PRO A 507 -12.15 4.82 -8.80
N GLY A 508 -10.85 4.96 -9.06
CA GLY A 508 -9.77 4.24 -8.40
C GLY A 508 -9.17 5.01 -7.22
N ARG A 509 -8.20 4.39 -6.54
CA ARG A 509 -7.46 5.02 -5.43
C ARG A 509 -6.29 5.91 -5.89
N ARG A 510 -6.00 5.92 -7.19
CA ARG A 510 -4.98 6.75 -7.82
C ARG A 510 -5.69 7.93 -8.47
N HIS A 511 -5.15 9.13 -8.29
CA HIS A 511 -5.68 10.34 -8.92
C HIS A 511 -5.78 10.19 -10.44
N GLY A 512 -6.91 10.63 -11.00
CA GLY A 512 -7.22 10.49 -12.43
C GLY A 512 -7.33 9.04 -12.91
N GLY A 513 -7.35 8.07 -11.99
CA GLY A 513 -7.32 6.65 -12.29
C GLY A 513 -8.67 5.97 -12.04
N HIS A 514 -8.91 4.90 -12.80
CA HIS A 514 -10.08 4.06 -12.60
C HIS A 514 -9.82 2.89 -11.63
N LEU A 515 -10.89 2.19 -11.26
CA LEU A 515 -10.83 0.98 -10.44
C LEU A 515 -9.92 -0.08 -11.09
N HIS A 516 -9.06 -0.72 -10.31
CA HIS A 516 -8.14 -1.73 -10.83
C HIS A 516 -8.87 -3.08 -10.99
N GLU A 517 -8.62 -3.80 -12.10
CA GLU A 517 -9.26 -5.09 -12.43
C GLU A 517 -9.15 -6.14 -11.31
N ALA A 518 -8.01 -6.21 -10.63
CA ALA A 518 -7.80 -7.12 -9.50
C ALA A 518 -8.82 -6.95 -8.36
N ILE A 519 -9.40 -5.75 -8.19
CA ILE A 519 -10.46 -5.52 -7.20
C ILE A 519 -11.75 -6.22 -7.64
N VAL A 520 -12.04 -6.23 -8.94
CA VAL A 520 -13.17 -6.99 -9.48
C VAL A 520 -12.95 -8.49 -9.24
N SER A 521 -11.74 -9.01 -9.49
CA SER A 521 -11.41 -10.40 -9.15
C SER A 521 -11.63 -10.74 -7.67
N TYR A 522 -11.32 -9.81 -6.76
CA TYR A 522 -11.61 -9.95 -5.34
C TYR A 522 -13.12 -10.00 -5.05
N TYR A 523 -13.92 -9.14 -5.69
CA TYR A 523 -15.39 -9.17 -5.58
C TYR A 523 -15.97 -10.51 -6.02
N LEU A 524 -15.55 -11.00 -7.19
CA LEU A 524 -16.01 -12.27 -7.74
C LEU A 524 -15.63 -13.46 -6.86
N LYS A 525 -14.39 -13.48 -6.35
CA LYS A 525 -13.92 -14.52 -5.42
C LYS A 525 -14.77 -14.58 -4.14
N LYS A 526 -15.15 -13.42 -3.58
CA LYS A 526 -16.03 -13.35 -2.39
C LYS A 526 -17.41 -13.97 -2.66
N GLN A 527 -17.85 -13.97 -3.92
CA GLN A 527 -19.13 -14.53 -4.37
C GLN A 527 -18.98 -15.96 -4.94
N GLY A 528 -17.80 -16.57 -4.89
CA GLY A 528 -17.56 -17.92 -5.39
C GLY A 528 -17.73 -18.07 -6.91
N VAL A 529 -17.53 -17.01 -7.68
CA VAL A 529 -17.64 -17.02 -9.16
C VAL A 529 -16.36 -16.51 -9.80
N THR A 530 -16.17 -16.78 -11.09
CA THR A 530 -15.04 -16.29 -11.88
C THR A 530 -15.51 -15.37 -13.01
N ALA A 531 -14.61 -14.56 -13.56
CA ALA A 531 -14.96 -13.69 -14.69
C ALA A 531 -15.40 -14.51 -15.91
N ASP A 532 -14.71 -15.63 -16.15
CA ASP A 532 -15.03 -16.56 -17.24
C ASP A 532 -16.38 -17.25 -17.01
N SER A 533 -16.73 -17.59 -15.76
CA SER A 533 -18.03 -18.19 -15.46
C SER A 533 -19.18 -17.21 -15.73
N LEU A 534 -19.06 -15.95 -15.30
CA LEU A 534 -20.09 -14.94 -15.57
C LEU A 534 -20.24 -14.67 -17.07
N PHE A 535 -19.12 -14.50 -17.78
CA PHE A 535 -19.14 -14.25 -19.22
C PHE A 535 -19.78 -15.41 -19.99
N THR A 536 -19.34 -16.65 -19.72
CA THR A 536 -19.87 -17.84 -20.40
C THR A 536 -21.36 -18.03 -20.11
N THR A 537 -21.77 -17.82 -18.86
CA THR A 537 -23.17 -17.90 -18.43
C THR A 537 -24.02 -16.85 -19.15
N ALA A 538 -23.52 -15.61 -19.30
CA ALA A 538 -24.22 -14.55 -20.03
C ALA A 538 -24.50 -14.96 -21.48
N ILE A 539 -23.48 -15.47 -22.18
CA ILE A 539 -23.61 -15.92 -23.57
C ILE A 539 -24.56 -17.13 -23.67
N TYR A 540 -24.48 -18.06 -22.72
CA TYR A 540 -25.37 -19.24 -22.68
C TYR A 540 -26.85 -18.85 -22.55
N TYR A 541 -27.20 -18.00 -21.58
CA TYR A 541 -28.59 -17.55 -21.43
C TYR A 541 -29.05 -16.64 -22.57
N ALA A 542 -28.16 -15.88 -23.18
CA ALA A 542 -28.45 -15.12 -24.40
C ALA A 542 -28.81 -16.06 -25.57
N TYR A 543 -28.05 -17.14 -25.76
CA TYR A 543 -28.32 -18.17 -26.75
C TYR A 543 -29.67 -18.85 -26.51
N LEU A 544 -29.97 -19.23 -25.26
CA LEU A 544 -31.28 -19.79 -24.88
C LEU A 544 -32.43 -18.80 -25.14
N GLY A 545 -32.17 -17.50 -24.96
CA GLY A 545 -33.10 -16.41 -25.29
C GLY A 545 -33.24 -16.10 -26.78
N GLY A 546 -32.61 -16.87 -27.67
CA GLY A 546 -32.76 -16.76 -29.13
C GLY A 546 -31.62 -16.03 -29.85
N LEU A 547 -30.59 -15.53 -29.15
CA LEU A 547 -29.44 -14.83 -29.75
C LEU A 547 -28.41 -15.84 -30.30
N ARG A 548 -28.77 -16.57 -31.37
CA ARG A 548 -27.97 -17.70 -31.88
C ARG A 548 -26.89 -17.35 -32.89
N HIS A 549 -26.92 -16.14 -33.46
CA HIS A 549 -25.97 -15.74 -34.50
C HIS A 549 -24.84 -14.85 -33.94
N PRO A 550 -23.55 -15.08 -34.28
CA PRO A 550 -22.42 -14.35 -33.71
C PRO A 550 -22.53 -12.82 -33.86
N LYS A 551 -22.99 -12.33 -35.01
CA LYS A 551 -23.17 -10.88 -35.26
C LYS A 551 -24.22 -10.24 -34.35
N VAL A 552 -25.24 -11.01 -33.95
CA VAL A 552 -26.27 -10.50 -33.05
C VAL A 552 -25.72 -10.40 -31.63
N LEU A 553 -24.89 -11.37 -31.18
CA LEU A 553 -24.17 -11.27 -29.90
C LEU A 553 -23.17 -10.10 -29.87
N VAL A 554 -22.46 -9.86 -30.97
CA VAL A 554 -21.56 -8.70 -31.12
C VAL A 554 -22.35 -7.41 -30.98
N LYS A 555 -23.51 -7.29 -31.62
CA LYS A 555 -24.39 -6.12 -31.50
C LYS A 555 -25.08 -6.03 -30.13
N ALA A 556 -25.38 -7.15 -29.48
CA ALA A 556 -26.07 -7.17 -28.19
C ALA A 556 -25.15 -6.91 -26.99
N PHE A 557 -23.84 -7.22 -27.11
CA PHE A 557 -22.89 -7.15 -26.00
C PHE A 557 -21.60 -6.38 -26.32
N GLY A 558 -21.40 -5.89 -27.54
CA GLY A 558 -20.17 -5.17 -27.91
C GLY A 558 -18.89 -6.03 -27.76
N ILE A 559 -18.99 -7.35 -27.92
CA ILE A 559 -17.85 -8.29 -27.89
C ILE A 559 -17.22 -8.41 -29.28
N THR A 560 -16.04 -9.03 -29.40
CA THR A 560 -15.38 -9.22 -30.71
C THR A 560 -15.99 -10.40 -31.47
N ASP A 561 -15.96 -10.34 -32.80
CA ASP A 561 -16.42 -11.44 -33.68
C ASP A 561 -15.80 -12.79 -33.29
N TYR A 562 -14.47 -12.82 -33.12
CA TYR A 562 -13.75 -14.02 -32.70
C TYR A 562 -14.23 -14.57 -31.35
N THR A 563 -14.54 -13.68 -30.39
CA THR A 563 -15.05 -14.12 -29.08
C THR A 563 -16.47 -14.69 -29.22
N ALA A 564 -17.34 -14.04 -29.99
CA ALA A 564 -18.70 -14.52 -30.21
C ALA A 564 -18.72 -15.90 -30.88
N VAL A 565 -17.92 -16.07 -31.95
CA VAL A 565 -17.77 -17.35 -32.65
C VAL A 565 -17.24 -18.42 -31.71
N LYS A 566 -16.10 -18.17 -31.05
CA LYS A 566 -15.47 -19.11 -30.11
C LYS A 566 -16.45 -19.63 -29.05
N TYR A 567 -17.23 -18.74 -28.42
CA TYR A 567 -18.14 -19.16 -27.35
C TYR A 567 -19.42 -19.84 -27.88
N LEU A 568 -19.90 -19.47 -29.07
CA LEU A 568 -21.01 -20.17 -29.70
C LEU A 568 -20.62 -21.57 -30.19
N GLU A 569 -19.44 -21.73 -30.80
CA GLU A 569 -18.87 -23.04 -31.15
C GLU A 569 -18.78 -23.97 -29.93
N MET A 570 -18.47 -23.39 -28.76
CA MET A 570 -18.41 -24.12 -27.50
C MET A 570 -19.78 -24.51 -26.94
N ILE A 571 -20.84 -23.78 -27.27
CA ILE A 571 -22.22 -24.03 -26.79
C ILE A 571 -22.98 -24.95 -27.76
N ASP A 572 -22.76 -24.82 -29.07
CA ASP A 572 -23.39 -25.61 -30.12
C ASP A 572 -22.37 -26.01 -31.21
N PRO A 573 -21.85 -27.25 -31.17
CA PRO A 573 -20.91 -27.74 -32.18
C PRO A 573 -21.46 -27.79 -33.61
N ARG A 574 -22.79 -27.73 -33.80
CA ARG A 574 -23.40 -27.75 -35.15
C ARG A 574 -23.17 -26.45 -35.91
N LEU A 575 -22.92 -25.34 -35.21
CA LEU A 575 -22.66 -24.04 -35.83
C LEU A 575 -21.36 -24.06 -36.68
N THR A 576 -20.37 -24.85 -36.27
CA THR A 576 -19.12 -25.05 -37.01
C THR A 576 -19.40 -25.63 -38.40
N ALA A 577 -20.28 -26.63 -38.48
CA ALA A 577 -20.65 -27.24 -39.76
C ALA A 577 -21.37 -26.27 -40.70
N GLU A 578 -22.24 -25.40 -40.18
CA GLU A 578 -22.92 -24.37 -41.00
C GLU A 578 -21.98 -23.25 -41.46
N VAL A 579 -21.04 -22.82 -40.61
CA VAL A 579 -20.08 -21.77 -40.96
C VAL A 579 -19.01 -22.30 -41.91
N GLU A 580 -18.49 -23.51 -41.69
CA GLU A 580 -17.55 -24.17 -42.60
C GLU A 580 -18.20 -24.47 -43.95
N ALA A 581 -19.47 -24.92 -43.98
CA ALA A 581 -20.22 -25.08 -45.23
C ALA A 581 -20.39 -23.75 -45.99
N ARG A 582 -20.62 -22.64 -45.27
CA ARG A 582 -20.72 -21.30 -45.88
C ARG A 582 -19.38 -20.74 -46.36
N VAL A 583 -18.28 -21.04 -45.66
CA VAL A 583 -16.92 -20.63 -46.06
C VAL A 583 -16.42 -21.48 -47.23
N ALA A 584 -16.79 -22.76 -47.31
CA ALA A 584 -16.51 -23.61 -48.47
C ALA A 584 -17.32 -23.23 -49.72
N SER A 585 -18.44 -22.51 -49.54
CA SER A 585 -19.27 -21.98 -50.63
C SER A 585 -18.89 -20.56 -51.11
N ARG A 586 -17.76 -20.02 -50.66
CA ARG A 586 -17.15 -18.76 -51.11
C ARG A 586 -15.74 -19.02 -51.59
#